data_AF-A0A7X6ARM3-F1
#
_entry.id   AF-A0A7X6ARM3-F1
#
_cell.length_a   1.000
_cell.length_b   1.000
_cell.length_c   1.000
_cell.angle_alpha   90.00
_cell.angle_beta   90.00
_cell.angle_gamma   90.00
#
_symmetry.space_group_name_H-M   'P 1'
#
loop_
_entity.id
_entity.type
_entity.pdbx_description
1 polymer ?
#
loop_
_entity_poly.entity_id
_entity_poly.type
_entity_poly.pdbx_seq_one_letter_code
_entity_poly.pdbx_strand_id
1 'polypeptide(L)'
;MFSGVDVIVHLATATTPGVPEPAAEALDVAIAQRVLDAAGVAGVRQVVVLSTAMVYGAWAANSVPLTEHAPVRPNPDFSWAVVRAQIEQMAAEWGSREPDRVVTILRPAAVVTESSLGQLASVLHTARVGVAAEGDPPVQYLHIDDLASAVAVAVTTRLDGAVNVAPDGWIPPDALHDLEGPRPRVRVPSWVARALAALRWRSGVAPIPPGVVPYTSHSWVVANDRLRARGWRPEYTNEEAWVVSHDPGPLDRMPARRRQEIALLVAGLAVVGLIVAAVVLIRRLRGSGRGLEDRSQHH
;
A
#
# COMPACT_ATOMS: atom_id res chain seq x y z
N MET A 1 -32.13 10.28 -2.58
CA MET A 1 -31.43 8.98 -2.58
C MET A 1 -31.39 8.37 -1.18
N PHE A 2 -31.00 9.09 -0.13
CA PHE A 2 -30.87 8.54 1.23
C PHE A 2 -32.03 8.88 2.20
N SER A 3 -33.26 9.08 1.69
CA SER A 3 -34.41 9.39 2.56
C SER A 3 -34.70 8.21 3.50
N GLY A 4 -34.79 8.48 4.81
CA GLY A 4 -35.04 7.45 5.82
C GLY A 4 -33.85 6.57 6.17
N VAL A 5 -32.63 6.93 5.75
CA VAL A 5 -31.39 6.20 6.09
C VAL A 5 -30.83 6.72 7.41
N ASP A 6 -30.55 5.81 8.35
CA ASP A 6 -29.94 6.17 9.65
C ASP A 6 -28.42 6.30 9.58
N VAL A 7 -27.77 5.41 8.82
CA VAL A 7 -26.32 5.28 8.72
C VAL A 7 -25.89 5.00 7.29
N ILE A 8 -24.82 5.67 6.83
CA ILE A 8 -24.16 5.37 5.56
C ILE A 8 -22.81 4.71 5.83
N VAL A 9 -22.55 3.58 5.16
CA VAL A 9 -21.25 2.91 5.16
C VAL A 9 -20.64 3.04 3.77
N HIS A 10 -19.64 3.91 3.63
CA HIS A 10 -18.97 4.22 2.37
C HIS A 10 -17.70 3.36 2.21
N LEU A 11 -17.87 2.21 1.55
CA LEU A 11 -16.79 1.27 1.20
C LEU A 11 -16.38 1.35 -0.28
N ALA A 12 -17.11 2.12 -1.08
CA ALA A 12 -16.91 2.16 -2.53
C ALA A 12 -15.55 2.76 -2.87
N THR A 13 -14.82 2.07 -3.74
CA THR A 13 -13.61 2.58 -4.37
C THR A 13 -13.59 2.11 -5.83
N ALA A 14 -13.33 3.05 -6.73
CA ALA A 14 -13.04 2.83 -8.14
C ALA A 14 -11.54 2.60 -8.35
N THR A 15 -10.70 2.89 -7.35
CA THR A 15 -9.25 2.78 -7.45
C THR A 15 -8.72 1.47 -6.90
N THR A 16 -7.70 0.97 -7.58
CA THR A 16 -7.00 -0.25 -7.20
C THR A 16 -5.58 0.10 -6.73
N PRO A 17 -5.15 -0.34 -5.54
CA PRO A 17 -3.77 -0.17 -5.10
C PRO A 17 -2.82 -0.77 -6.12
N GLY A 18 -1.84 -0.01 -6.58
CA GLY A 18 -0.86 -0.50 -7.56
C GLY A 18 -1.09 -0.05 -8.99
N VAL A 19 -2.25 0.53 -9.31
CA VAL A 19 -2.61 0.95 -10.67
C VAL A 19 -2.88 2.47 -10.70
N PRO A 20 -2.01 3.27 -11.34
CA PRO A 20 -2.24 4.69 -11.56
C PRO A 20 -3.40 4.89 -12.51
N GLU A 21 -4.52 5.32 -11.96
CA GLU A 21 -5.71 5.63 -12.72
C GLU A 21 -6.21 7.02 -12.29
N PRO A 22 -5.59 8.12 -12.79
CA PRO A 22 -5.96 9.47 -12.36
C PRO A 22 -7.45 9.79 -12.51
N ALA A 23 -8.10 9.20 -13.52
CA ALA A 23 -9.54 9.33 -13.71
C ALA A 23 -10.35 8.60 -12.63
N ALA A 24 -9.92 7.40 -12.21
CA ALA A 24 -10.56 6.66 -11.13
C ALA A 24 -10.32 7.31 -9.77
N GLU A 25 -9.13 7.86 -9.55
CA GLU A 25 -8.77 8.64 -8.35
C GLU A 25 -9.65 9.90 -8.21
N ALA A 26 -9.79 10.67 -9.29
CA ALA A 26 -10.69 11.82 -9.32
C ALA A 26 -12.15 11.40 -9.13
N LEU A 27 -12.54 10.25 -9.69
CA LEU A 27 -13.88 9.68 -9.51
C LEU A 27 -14.15 9.30 -8.05
N ASP A 28 -13.19 8.69 -7.35
CA ASP A 28 -13.31 8.33 -5.94
C ASP A 28 -13.58 9.55 -5.05
N VAL A 29 -12.81 10.63 -5.25
CA VAL A 29 -13.04 11.90 -4.55
C VAL A 29 -14.43 12.46 -4.87
N ALA A 30 -14.83 12.45 -6.15
CA ALA A 30 -16.13 12.97 -6.57
C ALA A 30 -17.30 12.12 -6.05
N ILE A 31 -17.14 10.80 -5.92
CA ILE A 31 -18.14 9.92 -5.31
C ILE A 31 -18.25 10.23 -3.81
N ALA A 32 -17.13 10.31 -3.09
CA ALA A 32 -17.12 10.63 -1.67
C ALA A 32 -17.82 11.97 -1.39
N GLN A 33 -17.51 13.02 -2.17
CA GLN A 33 -18.16 14.32 -2.05
C GLN A 33 -19.69 14.21 -2.21
N ARG A 34 -20.15 13.56 -3.28
CA ARG A 34 -21.58 13.41 -3.57
C ARG A 34 -22.30 12.60 -2.50
N VAL A 35 -21.67 11.56 -1.96
CA VAL A 35 -22.24 10.75 -0.87
C VAL A 35 -22.39 11.60 0.38
N LEU A 36 -21.36 12.36 0.78
CA LEU A 36 -21.40 13.22 1.96
C LEU A 36 -22.43 14.35 1.82
N ASP A 37 -22.50 15.00 0.65
CA ASP A 37 -23.49 16.05 0.40
C ASP A 37 -24.91 15.49 0.46
N ALA A 38 -25.16 14.36 -0.19
CA ALA A 38 -26.47 13.70 -0.16
C ALA A 38 -26.82 13.20 1.25
N ALA A 39 -25.85 12.75 2.05
CA ALA A 39 -26.02 12.39 3.44
C ALA A 39 -26.49 13.59 4.28
N GLY A 40 -25.87 14.76 4.05
CA GLY A 40 -26.26 16.01 4.70
C GLY A 40 -27.69 16.44 4.35
N VAL A 41 -28.04 16.43 3.06
CA VAL A 41 -29.40 16.78 2.59
C VAL A 41 -30.47 15.84 3.14
N ALA A 42 -30.14 14.56 3.29
CA ALA A 42 -31.06 13.56 3.81
C ALA A 42 -31.15 13.51 5.36
N GLY A 43 -30.34 14.30 6.07
CA GLY A 43 -30.33 14.32 7.54
C GLY A 43 -29.70 13.08 8.18
N VAL A 44 -28.82 12.38 7.45
CA VAL A 44 -28.07 11.23 7.98
C VAL A 44 -27.12 11.71 9.08
N ARG A 45 -27.14 11.05 10.23
CA ARG A 45 -26.34 11.46 11.42
C ARG A 45 -25.12 10.59 11.66
N GLN A 46 -24.87 9.60 10.82
CA GLN A 46 -23.71 8.73 10.97
C GLN A 46 -23.17 8.29 9.60
N VAL A 47 -21.87 8.47 9.41
CA VAL A 47 -21.15 8.01 8.22
C VAL A 47 -19.92 7.23 8.66
N VAL A 48 -19.76 6.02 8.13
CA VAL A 48 -18.55 5.19 8.28
C VAL A 48 -17.82 5.20 6.94
N VAL A 49 -16.56 5.62 6.94
CA VAL A 49 -15.70 5.67 5.76
C VAL A 49 -14.58 4.65 5.89
N LEU A 50 -14.45 3.76 4.92
CA LEU A 50 -13.31 2.86 4.83
C LEU A 50 -12.12 3.59 4.21
N SER A 51 -11.01 3.68 4.95
CA SER A 51 -9.74 4.24 4.53
C SER A 51 -8.64 3.16 4.56
N THR A 52 -7.42 3.49 4.97
CA THR A 52 -6.28 2.58 5.08
C THR A 52 -5.27 3.10 6.10
N ALA A 53 -4.55 2.22 6.80
CA ALA A 53 -3.41 2.60 7.63
C ALA A 53 -2.26 3.23 6.82
N MET A 54 -2.20 3.02 5.50
CA MET A 54 -1.17 3.64 4.65
C MET A 54 -1.26 5.17 4.58
N VAL A 55 -2.37 5.79 5.03
CA VAL A 55 -2.47 7.26 5.12
C VAL A 55 -1.49 7.86 6.14
N TYR A 56 -0.96 7.07 7.09
CA TYR A 56 0.14 7.52 7.95
C TYR A 56 1.47 7.66 7.20
N GLY A 57 1.59 6.97 6.05
CA GLY A 57 2.82 6.78 5.31
C GLY A 57 3.82 5.88 6.04
N ALA A 58 4.79 5.38 5.28
CA ALA A 58 5.91 4.61 5.81
C ALA A 58 7.15 5.50 5.88
N TRP A 59 7.53 5.88 7.10
CA TRP A 59 8.63 6.79 7.37
C TRP A 59 9.56 6.20 8.43
N ALA A 60 10.86 6.47 8.34
CA ALA A 60 11.85 6.00 9.31
C ALA A 60 11.57 6.46 10.75
N ALA A 61 10.88 7.60 10.92
CA ALA A 61 10.53 8.17 12.21
C ALA A 61 9.19 7.66 12.80
N ASN A 62 8.53 6.71 12.15
CA ASN A 62 7.26 6.16 12.65
C ASN A 62 7.50 5.37 13.93
N SER A 63 6.63 5.56 14.92
CA SER A 63 6.57 4.68 16.09
C SER A 63 6.03 3.30 15.69
N VAL A 64 6.38 2.29 16.47
CA VAL A 64 5.87 0.92 16.31
C VAL A 64 5.21 0.51 17.62
N PRO A 65 3.88 0.37 17.69
CA PRO A 65 2.91 0.65 16.63
C PRO A 65 2.57 2.15 16.46
N LEU A 66 1.88 2.49 15.36
CA LEU A 66 1.22 3.78 15.16
C LEU A 66 -0.16 3.77 15.82
N THR A 67 -0.52 4.85 16.52
CA THR A 67 -1.87 5.06 17.08
C THR A 67 -2.66 6.04 16.22
N GLU A 68 -3.95 6.22 16.52
CA GLU A 68 -4.82 7.18 15.83
C GLU A 68 -4.36 8.64 15.99
N HIS A 69 -3.48 8.92 16.97
CA HIS A 69 -2.88 10.22 17.19
C HIS A 69 -1.69 10.52 16.25
N ALA A 70 -1.19 9.52 15.52
CA ALA A 70 -0.15 9.74 14.53
C ALA A 70 -0.66 10.65 13.39
N PRO A 71 0.20 11.52 12.83
CA PRO A 71 -0.20 12.42 11.77
C PRO A 71 -0.51 11.66 10.47
N VAL A 72 -1.55 12.10 9.77
CA VAL A 72 -1.83 11.67 8.39
C VAL A 72 -0.78 12.27 7.47
N ARG A 73 0.10 11.44 6.94
CA ARG A 73 1.24 11.84 6.10
C ARG A 73 1.54 10.73 5.06
N PRO A 74 0.64 10.49 4.09
CA PRO A 74 0.89 9.47 3.07
C PRO A 74 2.18 9.81 2.29
N ASN A 75 2.89 8.78 1.83
CA ASN A 75 4.03 9.01 0.93
C ASN A 75 3.52 9.68 -0.37
N PRO A 76 4.11 10.79 -0.81
CA PRO A 76 3.56 11.62 -1.90
C PRO A 76 3.53 10.91 -3.25
N ASP A 77 4.46 9.98 -3.48
CA ASP A 77 4.55 9.20 -4.71
C ASP A 77 3.53 8.04 -4.78
N PHE A 78 2.67 7.90 -3.76
CA PHE A 78 1.63 6.88 -3.69
C PHE A 78 0.24 7.52 -3.67
N SER A 79 -0.19 7.94 -4.87
CA SER A 79 -1.44 8.68 -5.12
C SER A 79 -2.67 8.05 -4.47
N TRP A 80 -2.78 6.72 -4.50
CA TRP A 80 -3.87 6.00 -3.84
C TRP A 80 -4.02 6.35 -2.35
N ALA A 81 -2.93 6.36 -1.58
CA ALA A 81 -2.97 6.75 -0.16
C ALA A 81 -3.23 8.25 0.03
N VAL A 82 -2.79 9.09 -0.91
CA VAL A 82 -3.06 10.53 -0.92
C VAL A 82 -4.56 10.80 -1.12
N VAL A 83 -5.19 10.14 -2.09
CA VAL A 83 -6.64 10.22 -2.34
C VAL A 83 -7.42 9.75 -1.11
N ARG A 84 -6.97 8.65 -0.47
CA ARG A 84 -7.58 8.19 0.78
C ARG A 84 -7.52 9.25 1.89
N ALA A 85 -6.38 9.89 2.08
CA ALA A 85 -6.23 10.98 3.04
C ALA A 85 -7.12 12.19 2.71
N GLN A 86 -7.30 12.53 1.43
CA GLN A 86 -8.23 13.58 1.01
C GLN A 86 -9.68 13.24 1.37
N ILE A 87 -10.13 12.01 1.13
CA ILE A 87 -11.47 11.56 1.50
C ILE A 87 -11.68 11.60 3.02
N GLU A 88 -10.65 11.27 3.81
CA GLU A 88 -10.72 11.42 5.28
C GLU A 88 -10.96 12.86 5.71
N GLN A 89 -10.27 13.83 5.08
CA GLN A 89 -10.46 15.25 5.36
C GLN A 89 -11.90 15.69 5.05
N MET A 90 -12.42 15.32 3.87
CA MET A 90 -13.79 15.63 3.47
C MET A 90 -14.83 15.06 4.44
N ALA A 91 -14.63 13.82 4.89
CA ALA A 91 -15.51 13.17 5.85
C ALA A 91 -15.46 13.87 7.22
N ALA A 92 -14.26 14.20 7.70
CA ALA A 92 -14.09 14.94 8.96
C ALA A 92 -14.75 16.33 8.91
N GLU A 93 -14.57 17.07 7.81
CA GLU A 93 -15.23 18.35 7.57
C GLU A 93 -16.77 18.22 7.52
N TRP A 94 -17.29 17.15 6.91
CA TRP A 94 -18.73 16.90 6.90
C TRP A 94 -19.28 16.67 8.31
N GLY A 95 -18.54 15.94 9.15
CA GLY A 95 -18.89 15.68 10.55
C GLY A 95 -18.86 16.95 11.39
N SER A 96 -17.86 17.80 11.20
CA SER A 96 -17.72 19.03 11.99
C SER A 96 -18.78 20.10 11.71
N ARG A 97 -19.58 19.96 10.64
CA ARG A 97 -20.64 20.92 10.28
C ARG A 97 -21.83 20.89 11.24
N GLU A 98 -22.09 19.77 11.90
CA GLU A 98 -23.20 19.64 12.85
C GLU A 98 -22.79 18.77 14.06
N PRO A 99 -23.02 19.21 15.31
CA PRO A 99 -22.59 18.48 16.51
C PRO A 99 -23.18 17.07 16.67
N ASP A 100 -24.34 16.80 16.07
CA ASP A 100 -25.05 15.51 16.18
C ASP A 100 -24.57 14.46 15.17
N ARG A 101 -23.67 14.85 14.24
CA ARG A 101 -23.10 13.96 13.24
C ARG A 101 -21.92 13.19 13.80
N VAL A 102 -21.89 11.90 13.50
CA VAL A 102 -20.79 10.99 13.85
C VAL A 102 -20.10 10.55 12.57
N VAL A 103 -18.77 10.64 12.54
CA VAL A 103 -17.97 10.17 11.40
C VAL A 103 -16.92 9.19 11.89
N THR A 104 -17.06 7.93 11.49
CA THR A 104 -16.01 6.93 11.72
C THR A 104 -15.11 6.83 10.49
N ILE A 105 -13.80 6.96 10.69
CA ILE A 105 -12.81 6.69 9.64
C ILE A 105 -12.05 5.42 10.01
N LEU A 106 -12.31 4.32 9.29
CA LEU A 106 -11.65 3.04 9.54
C LEU A 106 -10.34 2.96 8.75
N ARG A 107 -9.21 2.73 9.44
CA ARG A 107 -7.87 2.60 8.86
C ARG A 107 -7.37 1.17 9.03
N PRO A 108 -7.79 0.23 8.15
CA PRO A 108 -7.32 -1.14 8.22
C PRO A 108 -5.84 -1.28 7.87
N ALA A 109 -5.18 -2.28 8.48
CA ALA A 109 -3.93 -2.86 8.00
C ALA A 109 -4.12 -3.53 6.61
N ALA A 110 -3.10 -4.24 6.10
CA ALA A 110 -3.22 -4.89 4.79
C ALA A 110 -4.31 -5.97 4.81
N VAL A 111 -5.44 -5.73 4.16
CA VAL A 111 -6.58 -6.65 4.13
C VAL A 111 -6.30 -7.84 3.22
N VAL A 112 -6.62 -9.04 3.69
CA VAL A 112 -6.47 -10.31 2.98
C VAL A 112 -7.77 -11.12 2.99
N THR A 113 -7.95 -12.01 2.02
CA THR A 113 -9.14 -12.85 1.87
C THR A 113 -8.76 -14.32 1.71
N GLU A 114 -9.70 -15.24 1.93
CA GLU A 114 -9.43 -16.69 1.97
C GLU A 114 -8.86 -17.28 0.67
N SER A 115 -9.04 -16.61 -0.48
CA SER A 115 -8.64 -17.12 -1.79
C SER A 115 -7.60 -16.25 -2.50
N SER A 116 -7.15 -15.16 -1.88
CA SER A 116 -6.09 -14.32 -2.43
C SER A 116 -5.49 -13.38 -1.40
N LEU A 117 -4.20 -13.10 -1.58
CA LEU A 117 -3.65 -11.84 -1.11
C LEU A 117 -4.47 -10.74 -1.78
N GLY A 118 -5.21 -9.97 -0.98
CA GLY A 118 -5.87 -8.76 -1.46
C GLY A 118 -4.87 -7.91 -2.26
N GLN A 119 -5.33 -7.13 -3.24
CA GLN A 119 -4.43 -6.51 -4.22
C GLN A 119 -3.29 -5.70 -3.58
N LEU A 120 -3.58 -5.00 -2.48
CA LEU A 120 -2.55 -4.31 -1.69
C LEU A 120 -1.53 -5.27 -1.07
N ALA A 121 -1.98 -6.33 -0.40
CA ALA A 121 -1.10 -7.34 0.20
C ALA A 121 -0.24 -8.03 -0.87
N SER A 122 -0.81 -8.32 -2.05
CA SER A 122 -0.09 -8.88 -3.20
C SER A 122 0.98 -7.93 -3.75
N VAL A 123 0.65 -6.64 -3.91
CA VAL A 123 1.59 -5.61 -4.37
C VAL A 123 2.74 -5.44 -3.37
N LEU A 124 2.45 -5.39 -2.07
CA LEU A 124 3.45 -5.31 -1.01
C LEU A 124 4.35 -6.55 -0.96
N HIS A 125 3.75 -7.74 -1.09
CA HIS A 125 4.49 -8.99 -1.13
C HIS A 125 5.42 -9.04 -2.34
N THR A 126 4.91 -8.74 -3.54
CA THR A 126 5.70 -8.71 -4.76
C THR A 126 6.82 -7.67 -4.70
N ALA A 127 6.58 -6.52 -4.06
CA ALA A 127 7.58 -5.48 -3.85
C ALA A 127 8.70 -5.88 -2.87
N ARG A 128 8.47 -6.88 -2.00
CA ARG A 128 9.47 -7.43 -1.09
C ARG A 128 10.27 -8.57 -1.70
N VAL A 129 9.72 -9.31 -2.66
CA VAL A 129 10.37 -10.46 -3.27
C VAL A 129 11.36 -10.01 -4.37
N GLY A 130 12.58 -10.57 -4.36
CA GLY A 130 13.60 -10.35 -5.39
C GLY A 130 14.58 -9.22 -5.06
N VAL A 131 14.17 -7.96 -5.29
CA VAL A 131 15.00 -6.77 -4.99
C VAL A 131 14.29 -5.90 -3.96
N ALA A 132 14.61 -6.14 -2.69
CA ALA A 132 14.02 -5.42 -1.57
C ALA A 132 14.83 -4.14 -1.30
N ALA A 133 14.13 -3.05 -0.99
CA ALA A 133 14.78 -1.90 -0.41
C ALA A 133 15.37 -2.25 0.95
N GLU A 134 16.43 -1.55 1.33
CA GLU A 134 17.03 -1.67 2.66
C GLU A 134 16.00 -1.41 3.77
N GLY A 135 16.03 -2.25 4.79
CA GLY A 135 15.00 -2.35 5.82
C GLY A 135 14.41 -3.76 5.89
N ASP A 136 13.75 -4.04 7.00
CA ASP A 136 12.91 -5.23 7.19
C ASP A 136 11.83 -4.85 8.21
N PRO A 137 10.81 -4.06 7.82
CA PRO A 137 9.79 -3.63 8.74
C PRO A 137 8.85 -4.80 9.11
N PRO A 138 8.29 -4.82 10.32
CA PRO A 138 7.24 -5.77 10.67
C PRO A 138 6.02 -5.60 9.74
N VAL A 139 5.23 -6.66 9.63
CA VAL A 139 4.13 -6.74 8.67
C VAL A 139 2.83 -7.09 9.40
N GLN A 140 1.71 -6.60 8.89
CA GLN A 140 0.41 -6.73 9.55
C GLN A 140 -0.65 -7.03 8.49
N TYR A 141 -1.36 -8.14 8.66
CA TYR A 141 -2.37 -8.65 7.73
C TYR A 141 -3.69 -8.81 8.45
N LEU A 142 -4.75 -8.21 7.93
CA LEU A 142 -6.09 -8.21 8.52
C LEU A 142 -7.01 -9.10 7.70
N HIS A 143 -7.65 -10.08 8.33
CA HIS A 143 -8.67 -10.89 7.66
C HIS A 143 -9.89 -10.04 7.30
N ILE A 144 -10.52 -10.33 6.16
CA ILE A 144 -11.68 -9.57 5.68
C ILE A 144 -12.87 -9.63 6.65
N ASP A 145 -13.06 -10.76 7.34
CA ASP A 145 -14.15 -10.90 8.32
C ASP A 145 -13.92 -10.05 9.57
N ASP A 146 -12.66 -9.86 9.96
CA ASP A 146 -12.29 -8.94 11.04
C ASP A 146 -12.55 -7.48 10.65
N LEU A 147 -12.34 -7.13 9.38
CA LEU A 147 -12.74 -5.82 8.88
C LEU A 147 -14.27 -5.66 8.86
N ALA A 148 -15.00 -6.69 8.43
CA ALA A 148 -16.47 -6.67 8.42
C ALA A 148 -17.04 -6.51 9.84
N SER A 149 -16.48 -7.23 10.83
CA SER A 149 -16.87 -7.10 12.23
C SER A 149 -16.52 -5.72 12.81
N ALA A 150 -15.40 -5.12 12.39
CA ALA A 150 -15.03 -3.75 12.77
C ALA A 150 -16.03 -2.71 12.22
N VAL A 151 -16.50 -2.89 10.98
CA VAL A 151 -17.58 -2.05 10.42
C VAL A 151 -18.86 -2.17 11.25
N ALA A 152 -19.24 -3.38 11.64
CA ALA A 152 -20.41 -3.60 12.50
C ALA A 152 -20.27 -2.88 13.85
N VAL A 153 -19.10 -2.95 14.48
CA VAL A 153 -18.81 -2.22 15.74
C VAL A 153 -18.85 -0.71 15.54
N ALA A 154 -18.28 -0.18 14.45
CA ALA A 154 -18.32 1.24 14.12
C ALA A 154 -19.75 1.77 13.99
N VAL A 155 -20.61 1.01 13.30
CA VAL A 155 -22.03 1.34 13.13
C VAL A 155 -22.76 1.30 14.47
N THR A 156 -22.72 0.16 15.16
CA THR A 156 -23.55 -0.09 16.37
C THR A 156 -23.13 0.74 17.58
N THR A 157 -21.84 1.07 17.73
CA THR A 157 -21.33 1.85 18.86
C THR A 157 -21.26 3.35 18.58
N ARG A 158 -21.70 3.79 17.40
CA ARG A 158 -21.56 5.18 16.91
C ARG A 158 -20.16 5.73 17.16
N LEU A 159 -19.15 4.98 16.72
CA LEU A 159 -17.76 5.30 16.99
C LEU A 159 -17.38 6.59 16.23
N ASP A 160 -16.94 7.62 16.94
CA ASP A 160 -16.55 8.88 16.31
C ASP A 160 -15.03 9.00 16.12
N GLY A 161 -14.62 9.62 15.02
CA GLY A 161 -13.23 9.86 14.63
C GLY A 161 -12.54 8.70 13.91
N ALA A 162 -11.24 8.85 13.71
CA ALA A 162 -10.39 7.81 13.11
C ALA A 162 -10.16 6.65 14.08
N VAL A 163 -10.10 5.44 13.52
CA VAL A 163 -9.88 4.18 14.22
C VAL A 163 -9.05 3.24 13.36
N ASN A 164 -7.99 2.69 13.94
CA ASN A 164 -7.20 1.65 13.31
C ASN A 164 -7.90 0.29 13.42
N VAL A 165 -7.84 -0.49 12.34
CA VAL A 165 -8.37 -1.85 12.32
C VAL A 165 -7.23 -2.81 12.01
N ALA A 166 -6.83 -3.60 13.00
CA ALA A 166 -5.74 -4.55 12.85
C ALA A 166 -5.88 -5.69 13.85
N PRO A 167 -5.35 -6.89 13.55
CA PRO A 167 -5.26 -7.95 14.55
C PRO A 167 -4.31 -7.57 15.69
N ASP A 168 -4.29 -8.39 16.72
CA ASP A 168 -3.37 -8.21 17.83
C ASP A 168 -1.91 -8.46 17.37
N GLY A 169 -1.04 -7.48 17.65
CA GLY A 169 0.37 -7.54 17.29
C GLY A 169 0.64 -7.40 15.78
N TRP A 170 1.79 -7.93 15.36
CA TRP A 170 2.30 -7.91 13.99
C TRP A 170 3.30 -9.05 13.81
N ILE A 171 3.54 -9.47 12.57
CA ILE A 171 4.55 -10.48 12.25
C ILE A 171 5.92 -9.79 12.18
N PRO A 172 6.88 -10.15 13.05
CA PRO A 172 8.24 -9.63 12.96
C PRO A 172 8.94 -10.20 11.72
N PRO A 173 9.98 -9.53 11.20
CA PRO A 173 10.67 -9.93 9.98
C PRO A 173 11.15 -11.39 10.00
N ASP A 174 11.77 -11.83 11.08
CA ASP A 174 12.30 -13.19 11.21
C ASP A 174 11.20 -14.26 11.10
N ALA A 175 10.06 -14.05 11.76
CA ALA A 175 8.91 -14.95 11.67
C ALA A 175 8.30 -14.95 10.26
N LEU A 176 8.28 -13.80 9.57
CA LEU A 176 7.82 -13.73 8.19
C LEU A 176 8.73 -14.52 7.24
N HIS A 177 10.06 -14.46 7.44
CA HIS A 177 11.01 -15.25 6.65
C HIS A 177 10.78 -16.75 6.86
N ASP A 178 10.51 -17.19 8.09
CA ASP A 178 10.19 -18.58 8.40
C ASP A 178 8.88 -19.02 7.72
N LEU A 179 7.87 -18.15 7.68
CA LEU A 179 6.59 -18.40 7.01
C LEU A 179 6.70 -18.44 5.47
N GLU A 180 7.55 -17.60 4.87
CA GLU A 180 7.72 -17.53 3.41
C GLU A 180 8.67 -18.60 2.85
N GLY A 181 9.53 -19.17 3.69
CA GLY A 181 10.59 -20.09 3.28
C GLY A 181 11.76 -19.41 2.56
N PRO A 182 12.80 -20.18 2.18
CA PRO A 182 14.03 -19.62 1.63
C PRO A 182 13.80 -18.98 0.25
N ARG A 183 13.79 -17.65 0.20
CA ARG A 183 13.66 -16.85 -1.02
C ARG A 183 14.88 -15.95 -1.23
N PRO A 184 15.44 -15.88 -2.45
CA PRO A 184 16.54 -14.97 -2.73
C PRO A 184 16.04 -13.51 -2.65
N ARG A 185 16.49 -12.79 -1.63
CA ARG A 185 16.25 -11.35 -1.45
C ARG A 185 17.58 -10.60 -1.58
N VAL A 186 17.71 -9.79 -2.62
CA VAL A 186 18.83 -8.86 -2.77
C VAL A 186 18.41 -7.54 -2.13
N ARG A 187 19.03 -7.19 -1.00
CA ARG A 187 18.83 -5.89 -0.35
C ARG A 187 19.64 -4.84 -1.08
N VAL A 188 18.99 -3.75 -1.49
CA VAL A 188 19.62 -2.61 -2.15
C VAL A 188 19.19 -1.31 -1.46
N PRO A 189 20.01 -0.24 -1.51
CA PRO A 189 19.59 1.06 -0.99
C PRO A 189 18.23 1.49 -1.57
N SER A 190 17.38 2.15 -0.76
CA SER A 190 15.99 2.44 -1.15
C SER A 190 15.87 3.29 -2.43
N TRP A 191 16.89 4.08 -2.78
CA TRP A 191 16.94 4.83 -4.05
C TRP A 191 17.13 3.91 -5.27
N VAL A 192 17.93 2.83 -5.12
CA VAL A 192 18.12 1.80 -6.16
C VAL A 192 16.83 1.02 -6.34
N ALA A 193 16.20 0.59 -5.24
CA ALA A 193 14.93 -0.12 -5.28
C ALA A 193 13.84 0.72 -5.97
N ARG A 194 13.74 2.02 -5.65
CA ARG A 194 12.84 2.96 -6.34
C ARG A 194 13.15 3.10 -7.82
N ALA A 195 14.42 3.22 -8.21
CA ALA A 195 14.80 3.32 -9.62
C ALA A 195 14.44 2.05 -10.42
N LEU A 196 14.67 0.86 -9.83
CA LEU A 196 14.30 -0.42 -10.44
C LEU A 196 12.78 -0.60 -10.52
N ALA A 197 12.04 -0.22 -9.47
CA ALA A 197 10.58 -0.22 -9.48
C ALA A 197 10.05 0.70 -10.58
N ALA A 198 10.56 1.93 -10.68
CA ALA A 198 10.18 2.88 -11.73
C ALA A 198 10.49 2.35 -13.14
N LEU A 199 11.62 1.67 -13.32
CA LEU A 199 11.97 1.05 -14.61
C LEU A 199 10.99 -0.08 -14.98
N ARG A 200 10.70 -0.99 -14.05
CA ARG A 200 9.75 -2.10 -14.23
C ARG A 200 8.33 -1.60 -14.48
N TRP A 201 7.95 -0.53 -13.80
CA TRP A 201 6.68 0.14 -13.95
C TRP A 201 6.53 0.71 -15.37
N ARG A 202 7.54 1.48 -15.83
CA ARG A 202 7.54 2.08 -17.18
C ARG A 202 7.59 1.04 -18.30
N SER A 203 8.17 -0.13 -18.06
CA SER A 203 8.26 -1.20 -19.06
C SER A 203 7.04 -2.12 -19.08
N GLY A 204 6.05 -1.93 -18.19
CA GLY A 204 4.87 -2.79 -18.09
C GLY A 204 5.16 -4.22 -17.60
N VAL A 205 6.37 -4.46 -17.07
CA VAL A 205 6.83 -5.80 -16.67
C VAL A 205 6.29 -6.20 -15.30
N ALA A 206 6.05 -5.23 -14.40
CA ALA A 206 5.43 -5.49 -13.10
C ALA A 206 4.59 -4.28 -12.65
N PRO A 207 3.35 -4.49 -12.16
CA PRO A 207 2.47 -3.41 -11.74
C PRO A 207 2.78 -2.95 -10.30
N ILE A 208 4.04 -2.62 -10.00
CA ILE A 208 4.43 -2.10 -8.68
C ILE A 208 4.74 -0.61 -8.81
N PRO A 209 3.92 0.29 -8.25
CA PRO A 209 4.23 1.71 -8.25
C PRO A 209 5.48 1.96 -7.42
N PRO A 210 6.37 2.87 -7.86
CA PRO A 210 7.55 3.25 -7.07
C PRO A 210 7.18 3.83 -5.69
N GLY A 211 5.99 4.42 -5.55
CA GLY A 211 5.46 4.93 -4.28
C GLY A 211 5.17 3.87 -3.21
N VAL A 212 5.12 2.58 -3.57
CA VAL A 212 4.94 1.49 -2.60
C VAL A 212 6.25 1.16 -1.86
N VAL A 213 7.40 1.45 -2.46
CA VAL A 213 8.73 1.06 -1.92
C VAL A 213 8.99 1.53 -0.47
N PRO A 214 8.59 2.74 -0.04
CA PRO A 214 8.71 3.13 1.36
C PRO A 214 8.01 2.17 2.33
N TYR A 215 6.84 1.60 1.95
CA TYR A 215 6.06 0.68 2.78
C TYR A 215 6.66 -0.73 2.87
N THR A 216 7.71 -1.01 2.09
CA THR A 216 8.54 -2.21 2.23
C THR A 216 9.85 -1.93 2.99
N SER A 217 10.19 -0.66 3.23
CA SER A 217 11.43 -0.23 3.89
C SER A 217 11.21 0.25 5.33
N HIS A 218 10.04 0.80 5.62
CA HIS A 218 9.71 1.43 6.90
C HIS A 218 8.38 0.91 7.45
N SER A 219 8.26 0.91 8.77
CA SER A 219 7.08 0.41 9.46
C SER A 219 5.88 1.33 9.29
N TRP A 220 4.71 0.72 9.17
CA TRP A 220 3.40 1.37 9.16
C TRP A 220 2.35 0.52 9.90
N VAL A 221 2.80 -0.38 10.78
CA VAL A 221 1.90 -1.21 11.60
C VAL A 221 1.16 -0.34 12.62
N VAL A 222 -0.09 -0.69 12.89
CA VAL A 222 -0.99 0.11 13.72
C VAL A 222 -1.42 -0.63 14.97
N ALA A 223 -1.70 0.13 16.03
CA ALA A 223 -2.31 -0.35 17.27
C ALA A 223 -3.83 -0.48 17.09
N ASN A 224 -4.47 -1.41 17.80
CA ASN A 224 -5.92 -1.62 17.73
C ASN A 224 -6.65 -1.29 19.06
N ASP A 225 -5.95 -0.68 20.03
CA ASP A 225 -6.44 -0.46 21.40
C ASP A 225 -7.77 0.29 21.45
N ARG A 226 -7.93 1.32 20.60
CA ARG A 226 -9.15 2.15 20.55
C ARG A 226 -10.37 1.33 20.12
N LEU A 227 -10.22 0.47 19.12
CA LEU A 227 -11.30 -0.38 18.63
C LEU A 227 -11.61 -1.49 19.64
N ARG A 228 -10.58 -2.09 20.25
CA ARG A 228 -10.74 -3.07 21.33
C ARG A 228 -11.45 -2.52 22.55
N ALA A 229 -11.19 -1.27 22.92
CA ALA A 229 -11.90 -0.59 24.02
C ALA A 229 -13.41 -0.44 23.75
N ARG A 230 -13.87 -0.60 22.49
CA ARG A 230 -15.29 -0.63 22.11
C ARG A 230 -15.87 -2.05 22.00
N GLY A 231 -15.14 -3.06 22.48
CA GLY A 231 -15.60 -4.45 22.53
C GLY A 231 -15.30 -5.27 21.29
N TRP A 232 -14.66 -4.68 20.27
CA TRP A 232 -14.20 -5.43 19.11
C TRP A 232 -13.03 -6.36 19.47
N ARG A 233 -12.99 -7.53 18.86
CA ARG A 233 -11.87 -8.48 18.98
C ARG A 233 -11.66 -9.13 17.61
N PRO A 234 -10.41 -9.19 17.11
CA PRO A 234 -10.11 -9.95 15.91
C PRO A 234 -10.31 -11.45 16.19
N GLU A 235 -10.85 -12.17 15.23
CA GLU A 235 -11.00 -13.62 15.24
C GLU A 235 -9.73 -14.31 14.70
N TYR A 236 -9.02 -13.65 13.77
CA TYR A 236 -7.83 -14.20 13.13
C TYR A 236 -6.57 -13.52 13.65
N THR A 237 -5.50 -14.30 13.88
CA THR A 237 -4.17 -13.73 14.10
C THR A 237 -3.57 -13.20 12.80
N ASN A 238 -2.50 -12.40 12.90
CA ASN A 238 -1.77 -11.92 11.73
C ASN A 238 -1.23 -13.08 10.87
N GLU A 239 -0.71 -14.13 11.52
CA GLU A 239 -0.16 -15.31 10.88
C GLU A 239 -1.25 -16.14 10.22
N GLU A 240 -2.40 -16.33 10.88
CA GLU A 240 -3.54 -17.03 10.29
C GLU A 240 -4.04 -16.29 9.04
N ALA A 241 -4.26 -14.97 9.14
CA ALA A 241 -4.64 -14.14 8.02
C ALA A 241 -3.65 -14.27 6.84
N TRP A 242 -2.35 -14.29 7.13
CA TRP A 242 -1.31 -14.54 6.12
C TRP A 242 -1.42 -15.94 5.51
N VAL A 243 -1.51 -17.00 6.32
CA VAL A 243 -1.54 -18.40 5.86
C VAL A 243 -2.77 -18.68 5.00
N VAL A 244 -3.95 -18.21 5.40
CA VAL A 244 -5.19 -18.48 4.65
C VAL A 244 -5.17 -17.78 3.28
N SER A 245 -4.51 -16.62 3.18
CA SER A 245 -4.49 -15.83 1.94
C SER A 245 -3.34 -16.15 0.98
N HIS A 246 -2.30 -16.85 1.46
CA HIS A 246 -1.11 -17.15 0.68
C HIS A 246 -1.26 -18.46 -0.12
N ASP A 247 -1.78 -18.37 -1.35
CA ASP A 247 -1.73 -19.49 -2.29
C ASP A 247 -0.30 -19.60 -2.89
N PRO A 248 0.42 -20.73 -2.74
CA PRO A 248 1.77 -20.87 -3.27
C PRO A 248 1.78 -20.68 -4.80
N GLY A 249 2.51 -19.65 -5.25
CA GLY A 249 2.61 -19.28 -6.65
C GLY A 249 3.20 -20.41 -7.54
N PRO A 250 3.12 -20.30 -8.87
CA PRO A 250 3.62 -21.32 -9.79
C PRO A 250 5.09 -21.66 -9.57
N LEU A 251 5.91 -20.66 -9.22
CA LEU A 251 7.32 -20.83 -8.87
C LEU A 251 7.49 -21.57 -7.53
N ASP A 252 6.56 -21.40 -6.58
CA ASP A 252 6.59 -22.08 -5.29
C ASP A 252 6.26 -23.59 -5.39
N ARG A 253 5.61 -23.99 -6.49
CA ARG A 253 5.38 -25.38 -6.87
C ARG A 253 6.56 -25.97 -7.66
N MET A 254 7.56 -25.18 -8.05
CA MET A 254 8.71 -25.65 -8.81
C MET A 254 9.85 -26.17 -7.91
N PRO A 255 10.50 -27.29 -8.28
CA PRO A 255 11.64 -27.82 -7.55
C PRO A 255 12.81 -26.83 -7.52
N ALA A 256 13.51 -26.76 -6.38
CA ALA A 256 14.55 -25.76 -6.08
C ALA A 256 15.63 -25.61 -7.17
N ARG A 257 16.02 -26.72 -7.80
CA ARG A 257 17.00 -26.75 -8.89
C ARG A 257 16.58 -25.90 -10.10
N ARG A 258 15.31 -25.97 -10.47
CA ARG A 258 14.74 -25.22 -11.61
C ARG A 258 14.65 -23.72 -11.30
N ARG A 259 14.41 -23.35 -10.04
CA ARG A 259 14.45 -21.95 -9.59
C ARG A 259 15.85 -21.35 -9.69
N GLN A 260 16.87 -22.12 -9.27
CA GLN A 260 18.27 -21.69 -9.36
C GLN A 260 18.72 -21.49 -10.81
N GLU A 261 18.35 -22.39 -11.72
CA GLU A 261 18.66 -22.25 -13.16
C GLU A 261 18.03 -20.99 -13.76
N ILE A 262 16.77 -20.69 -13.44
CA ILE A 262 16.08 -19.48 -13.90
C ILE A 262 16.73 -18.22 -13.29
N ALA A 263 17.02 -18.24 -11.98
CA ALA A 263 17.67 -17.11 -11.32
C ALA A 263 19.06 -16.80 -11.91
N LEU A 264 19.84 -17.83 -12.24
CA LEU A 264 21.15 -17.70 -12.90
C LEU A 264 21.02 -17.15 -14.32
N LEU A 265 20.03 -17.62 -15.09
CA LEU A 265 19.74 -17.08 -16.42
C LEU A 265 19.34 -15.60 -16.37
N VAL A 266 18.47 -15.22 -15.44
CA VAL A 266 18.04 -13.82 -15.25
C VAL A 266 19.22 -12.94 -14.80
N ALA A 267 20.04 -13.41 -13.87
CA ALA A 267 21.25 -12.70 -13.44
C ALA A 267 22.25 -12.53 -14.60
N GLY A 268 22.46 -13.57 -15.40
CA GLY A 268 23.30 -13.51 -16.59
C GLY A 268 22.81 -12.48 -17.62
N LEU A 269 21.51 -12.48 -17.91
CA LEU A 269 20.90 -11.49 -18.80
C LEU A 269 21.01 -10.06 -18.28
N ALA A 270 20.87 -9.85 -16.95
CA ALA A 270 21.04 -8.54 -16.34
C ALA A 270 22.48 -8.01 -16.44
N VAL A 271 23.49 -8.88 -16.24
CA VAL A 271 24.91 -8.53 -16.42
C VAL A 271 25.21 -8.16 -17.86
N VAL A 272 24.72 -8.95 -18.83
CA VAL A 272 24.89 -8.64 -20.26
C VAL A 272 24.22 -7.30 -20.60
N GLY A 273 23.01 -7.04 -20.09
CA GLY A 273 22.32 -5.76 -20.28
C GLY A 273 23.10 -4.56 -19.75
N LEU A 274 23.68 -4.67 -18.55
CA LEU A 274 24.55 -3.65 -17.95
C LEU A 274 25.81 -3.38 -18.80
N ILE A 275 26.45 -4.43 -19.30
CA ILE A 275 27.63 -4.31 -20.18
C ILE A 275 27.26 -3.59 -21.48
N VAL A 276 26.15 -3.99 -22.12
CA VAL A 276 25.68 -3.34 -23.35
C VAL A 276 25.34 -1.88 -23.12
N ALA A 277 24.64 -1.55 -22.03
CA ALA A 277 24.32 -0.18 -21.66
C ALA A 277 25.58 0.67 -21.42
N ALA A 278 26.59 0.14 -20.73
CA ALA A 278 27.86 0.81 -20.51
C ALA A 278 28.61 1.06 -21.84
N VAL A 279 28.64 0.08 -22.75
CA VAL A 279 29.27 0.21 -24.07
C VAL A 279 28.56 1.28 -24.92
N VAL A 280 27.22 1.31 -24.91
CA VAL A 280 26.44 2.33 -25.63
C VAL A 280 26.70 3.73 -25.06
N LEU A 281 26.75 3.86 -23.73
CA LEU A 281 27.05 5.12 -23.07
C LEU A 281 28.47 5.62 -23.41
N ILE A 282 29.48 4.74 -23.36
CA ILE A 282 30.87 5.07 -23.74
C ILE A 282 30.95 5.50 -25.22
N ARG A 283 30.24 4.81 -26.12
CA ARG A 283 30.18 5.19 -27.54
C ARG A 283 29.53 6.55 -27.76
N ARG A 284 28.44 6.86 -27.04
CA ARG A 284 27.78 8.19 -27.10
C ARG A 284 28.70 9.30 -26.59
N LEU A 285 29.39 9.09 -25.47
CA LEU A 285 30.33 10.08 -24.92
C LEU A 285 31.54 10.32 -25.83
N ARG A 286 32.04 9.28 -26.52
CA ARG A 286 33.12 9.41 -27.52
C ARG A 286 32.64 10.06 -28.83
N GLY A 287 31.37 9.92 -29.19
CA GLY A 287 30.77 10.55 -30.36
C GLY A 287 30.59 12.06 -30.23
N SER A 288 30.25 12.55 -29.03
CA SER A 288 30.06 14.00 -28.77
C SER A 288 31.36 14.80 -28.70
N GLY A 289 32.53 14.15 -28.58
CA GLY A 289 33.83 14.83 -28.52
C GLY A 289 34.42 15.25 -29.88
N ARG A 290 33.87 14.79 -31.02
CA ARG A 290 34.39 15.08 -32.36
C ARG A 290 33.77 16.30 -33.06
N GLY A 291 32.84 17.01 -32.40
CA GLY A 291 32.13 18.16 -32.97
C GLY A 291 32.70 19.55 -32.63
N LEU A 292 33.80 19.63 -31.89
CA LEU A 292 34.36 20.90 -31.39
C LEU A 292 35.68 21.34 -32.07
N GLU A 293 36.28 20.53 -32.94
CA GLU A 293 37.54 20.88 -33.63
C GLU A 293 37.35 21.54 -35.01
N ASP A 294 36.13 21.63 -35.56
CA ASP A 294 35.89 22.15 -36.92
C ASP A 294 35.42 23.62 -36.98
N ARG A 295 35.63 24.39 -35.89
CA ARG A 295 35.17 25.80 -35.80
C ARG A 295 36.28 26.84 -35.64
N SER A 296 37.54 26.47 -35.91
CA SER A 296 38.71 27.38 -35.83
C SER A 296 39.41 27.62 -37.17
N GLN A 297 38.73 27.46 -38.31
CA GLN A 297 39.27 27.81 -39.64
C GLN A 297 38.42 28.82 -40.39
N HIS A 298 37.79 29.79 -39.71
CA HIS A 298 37.33 31.03 -40.35
C HIS A 298 37.54 32.21 -39.38
N HIS A 299 38.75 32.75 -39.40
CA HIS A 299 39.03 34.17 -39.15
C HIS A 299 40.39 34.54 -39.74
#